data_AF-A0A9X9PSD0-F1
#
_entry.id   AF-A0A9X9PSD0-F1
#
_cell.length_a   1.000
_cell.length_b   1.000
_cell.length_c   1.000
_cell.angle_alpha   90.00
_cell.angle_beta   90.00
_cell.angle_gamma   90.00
#
_symmetry.space_group_name_H-M   'P 1'
#
loop_
_entity.id
_entity.type
_entity.pdbx_description
1 polymer ?
#
loop_
_entity_poly.entity_id
_entity_poly.type
_entity_poly.pdbx_seq_one_letter_code
_entity_poly.pdbx_strand_id
1 'polypeptide(L)'
;MILCVYALLYAEFKYHDNRPVHGKESDPSLVILGGDSKASFYGAFQAPSDGHFPAADANSDIFSTEEIDGSETTKIVAYCSPTLSSMEIIGSLVRDLPRLSRTQNIISDLTPQSEQECWNMIKKDWYNSFDAASSSGARELVQNIKCSSRDIISLAHRGLLSVTGMYSTWAPKTRSEVPRVNIKQTLFLKELVLPNHIIAVWNENNISRALVWYFGHLHSFKRDTGSTLWWPETNIE
;
A
#
# COMPACT_ATOMS: atom_id res chain seq x y z
N MET A 1 22.16 24.05 -2.79
CA MET A 1 21.13 23.34 -2.00
C MET A 1 21.22 21.89 -2.43
N ILE A 2 21.49 20.96 -1.51
CA ILE A 2 21.55 19.54 -1.85
C ILE A 2 20.12 19.00 -1.89
N LEU A 3 19.74 18.34 -2.97
CA LEU A 3 18.44 17.71 -3.12
C LEU A 3 18.60 16.20 -2.94
N CYS A 4 17.64 15.58 -2.25
CA CYS A 4 17.66 14.16 -1.96
C CYS A 4 16.36 13.49 -2.39
N VAL A 5 16.46 12.22 -2.75
CA VAL A 5 15.34 11.30 -2.95
C VAL A 5 15.56 10.06 -2.11
N TYR A 6 14.48 9.45 -1.66
CA TYR A 6 14.51 8.34 -0.72
C TYR A 6 14.07 7.08 -1.43
N ALA A 7 14.88 6.04 -1.29
CA ALA A 7 14.55 4.68 -1.67
C ALA A 7 14.22 3.88 -0.41
N LEU A 8 13.12 3.14 -0.45
CA LEU A 8 12.69 2.26 0.63
C LEU A 8 12.55 0.86 0.06
N LEU A 9 13.24 -0.09 0.67
CA LEU A 9 13.16 -1.50 0.32
C LEU A 9 12.34 -2.21 1.37
N TYR A 10 11.24 -2.82 0.94
CA TYR A 10 10.35 -3.61 1.79
C TYR A 10 10.49 -5.09 1.48
N ALA A 11 10.81 -5.88 2.50
CA ALA A 11 10.85 -7.34 2.43
C ALA A 11 9.81 -7.90 3.41
N GLU A 12 8.73 -8.50 2.89
CA GLU A 12 7.72 -9.15 3.73
C GLU A 12 8.20 -10.56 4.09
N PHE A 13 8.48 -10.77 5.38
CA PHE A 13 8.67 -12.12 5.91
C PHE A 13 7.29 -12.81 5.97
N LYS A 14 7.15 -13.95 5.30
CA LYS A 14 5.90 -14.73 5.38
C LYS A 14 5.71 -15.27 6.78
N TYR A 15 4.60 -14.90 7.43
CA TYR A 15 4.15 -15.49 8.68
C TYR A 15 2.99 -16.45 8.43
N HIS A 16 3.06 -17.65 9.00
CA HIS A 16 1.95 -18.60 9.06
C HIS A 16 1.71 -18.89 10.55
N ASP A 17 0.48 -18.68 11.04
CA ASP A 17 0.12 -18.80 12.47
C ASP A 17 1.10 -18.11 13.43
N ASN A 18 1.41 -16.83 13.18
CA ASN A 18 2.36 -16.04 13.98
C ASN A 18 3.77 -16.64 14.10
N ARG A 19 4.15 -17.57 13.22
CA ARG A 19 5.51 -18.10 13.09
C ARG A 19 6.10 -17.72 11.73
N PRO A 20 7.36 -17.27 11.68
CA PRO A 20 8.03 -17.00 10.40
C PRO A 20 8.15 -18.31 9.64
N VAL A 21 7.59 -18.37 8.43
CA VAL A 21 7.82 -19.45 7.47
C VAL A 21 9.10 -19.11 6.73
N HIS A 22 10.21 -19.67 7.18
CA HIS A 22 11.44 -19.64 6.40
C HIS A 22 11.23 -20.38 5.07
N GLY A 23 11.45 -19.68 3.96
CA GLY A 23 11.65 -20.33 2.65
C GLY A 23 10.87 -19.78 1.47
N LYS A 24 10.07 -18.72 1.60
CA LYS A 24 9.44 -18.06 0.44
C LYS A 24 9.25 -16.57 0.72
N GLU A 25 10.30 -15.77 0.62
CA GLU A 25 10.20 -14.30 0.63
C GLU A 25 9.23 -13.87 -0.49
N SER A 26 8.35 -12.89 -0.23
CA SER A 26 7.71 -12.17 -1.34
C SER A 26 8.79 -11.35 -2.05
N ASP A 27 8.75 -11.24 -3.38
CA ASP A 27 9.69 -10.36 -4.09
C ASP A 27 9.69 -8.97 -3.44
N PRO A 28 10.86 -8.47 -2.99
CA PRO A 28 10.91 -7.23 -2.25
C PRO A 28 10.40 -6.08 -3.13
N SER A 29 9.68 -5.15 -2.51
CA SER A 29 9.15 -3.97 -3.17
C SER A 29 10.08 -2.79 -2.92
N LEU A 30 10.55 -2.17 -4.00
CA LEU A 30 11.32 -0.92 -3.94
C LEU A 30 10.39 0.25 -4.18
N VAL A 31 10.29 1.17 -3.22
CA VAL A 31 9.60 2.44 -3.38
C VAL A 31 10.62 3.56 -3.50
N ILE A 32 10.44 4.40 -4.51
CA ILE A 32 11.18 5.65 -4.67
C ILE A 32 10.22 6.80 -4.46
N LEU A 33 10.59 7.69 -3.54
CA LEU A 33 9.88 8.94 -3.27
C LEU A 33 10.84 10.11 -3.21
N GLY A 34 10.40 11.25 -3.69
CA GLY A 34 11.22 12.45 -3.70
C GLY A 34 10.45 13.61 -4.29
N GLY A 35 10.92 14.81 -4.02
CA GLY A 35 10.32 16.00 -4.57
C GLY A 35 11.13 17.24 -4.28
N ASP A 36 10.88 18.23 -5.11
CA ASP A 36 11.41 19.57 -4.97
C ASP A 36 10.25 20.60 -5.09
N SER A 37 10.59 21.88 -5.15
CA SER A 37 9.60 22.97 -5.28
C SER A 37 8.70 22.88 -6.52
N LYS A 38 9.06 22.10 -7.54
CA LYS A 38 8.36 22.01 -8.83
C LYS A 38 7.54 20.74 -8.96
N ALA A 39 8.02 19.62 -8.42
CA ALA A 39 7.38 18.32 -8.59
C ALA A 39 7.62 17.38 -7.40
N SER A 40 6.65 16.50 -7.15
CA SER A 40 6.79 15.35 -6.27
C SER A 40 6.59 14.06 -7.06
N PHE A 41 7.22 12.99 -6.60
CA PHE A 41 7.18 11.67 -7.22
C PHE A 41 7.01 10.59 -6.18
N TYR A 42 6.20 9.60 -6.55
CA TYR A 42 6.06 8.33 -5.88
C TYR A 42 6.02 7.23 -6.95
N GLY A 43 6.84 6.19 -6.78
CA GLY A 43 6.84 5.04 -7.66
C GLY A 43 7.21 3.77 -6.92
N ALA A 44 6.49 2.69 -7.21
CA ALA A 44 6.79 1.34 -6.73
C ALA A 44 7.36 0.49 -7.87
N PHE A 45 8.45 -0.22 -7.59
CA PHE A 45 9.27 -0.97 -8.53
C PHE A 45 9.61 -2.33 -7.95
N GLN A 46 9.84 -3.29 -8.84
CA GLN A 46 10.36 -4.59 -8.42
C GLN A 46 11.78 -4.35 -7.93
N ALA A 47 12.09 -4.85 -6.73
CA ALA A 47 13.44 -4.74 -6.23
C ALA A 47 14.42 -5.51 -7.14
N PRO A 48 15.67 -5.02 -7.27
CA PRO A 48 16.75 -5.79 -7.88
C PRO A 48 16.85 -7.20 -7.27
N SER A 49 17.15 -8.20 -8.11
CA SER A 49 17.14 -9.63 -7.75
C SER A 49 18.15 -9.99 -6.66
N ASP A 50 19.15 -9.15 -6.45
CA ASP A 50 20.16 -9.28 -5.42
C ASP A 50 19.74 -8.65 -4.07
N GLY A 51 18.56 -8.03 -4.00
CA GLY A 51 18.00 -7.45 -2.79
C GLY A 51 18.67 -6.14 -2.38
N HIS A 52 19.49 -5.53 -3.23
CA HIS A 52 20.17 -4.27 -2.94
C HIS A 52 19.44 -3.07 -3.53
N PHE A 53 19.75 -1.90 -3.00
CA PHE A 53 19.31 -0.65 -3.59
C PHE A 53 20.00 -0.38 -4.94
N PRO A 54 19.35 0.33 -5.88
CA PRO A 54 19.95 0.67 -7.16
C PRO A 54 21.24 1.48 -6.99
N ALA A 55 22.33 1.05 -7.61
CA ALA A 55 23.56 1.84 -7.58
C ALA A 55 23.37 3.12 -8.41
N ALA A 56 23.88 4.24 -7.90
CA ALA A 56 24.03 5.44 -8.71
C ALA A 56 25.11 5.22 -9.78
N ASP A 57 24.97 5.87 -10.95
CA ASP A 57 26.01 5.86 -11.97
C ASP A 57 27.29 6.48 -11.39
N ALA A 58 28.43 5.78 -11.51
CA ALA A 58 29.72 6.22 -11.01
C ALA A 58 30.16 7.59 -11.57
N ASN A 59 29.64 7.98 -12.74
CA ASN A 59 29.93 9.27 -13.36
C ASN A 59 28.88 10.35 -13.04
N SER A 60 27.89 10.05 -12.22
CA SER A 60 26.88 11.01 -11.78
C SER A 60 27.32 11.73 -10.50
N ASP A 61 26.85 12.96 -10.31
CA ASP A 61 27.00 13.71 -9.05
C ASP A 61 26.01 13.23 -7.98
N ILE A 62 25.71 11.94 -7.92
CA ILE A 62 24.76 11.33 -6.99
C ILE A 62 25.53 10.53 -5.94
N PHE A 63 25.25 10.82 -4.68
CA PHE A 63 25.83 10.14 -3.53
C PHE A 63 24.71 9.48 -2.74
N SER A 64 24.94 8.28 -2.23
CA SER A 64 24.01 7.57 -1.37
C SER A 64 24.46 7.61 0.09
N THR A 65 23.51 7.62 1.02
CA THR A 65 23.78 7.32 2.43
C THR A 65 24.10 5.83 2.62
N GLU A 66 24.59 5.48 3.80
CA GLU A 66 24.51 4.10 4.27
C GLU A 66 23.03 3.66 4.40
N GLU A 67 22.80 2.35 4.42
CA GLU A 67 21.47 1.79 4.67
C GLU A 67 21.03 2.13 6.10
N ILE A 68 19.81 2.63 6.23
CA ILE A 68 19.17 2.96 7.49
C ILE A 68 18.03 1.97 7.73
N ASP A 69 17.97 1.40 8.92
CA ASP A 69 16.83 0.59 9.35
C ASP A 69 15.64 1.50 9.65
N GLY A 70 14.61 1.45 8.80
CA GLY A 70 13.36 2.19 8.97
C GLY A 70 12.35 1.43 9.85
N SER A 71 12.25 0.12 9.67
CA SER A 71 11.52 -0.82 10.53
C SER A 71 12.16 -2.21 10.41
N GLU A 72 11.66 -3.20 11.15
CA GLU A 72 12.14 -4.60 11.02
C GLU A 72 12.01 -5.17 9.60
N THR A 73 11.14 -4.60 8.76
CA THR A 73 10.87 -5.05 7.38
C THR A 73 11.23 -4.00 6.33
N THR A 74 11.78 -2.86 6.74
CA THR A 74 12.05 -1.73 5.84
C THR A 74 13.44 -1.19 6.01
N LYS A 75 14.21 -1.19 4.92
CA LYS A 75 15.47 -0.47 4.81
C LYS A 75 15.28 0.81 4.01
N ILE A 76 16.11 1.81 4.27
CA ILE A 76 16.02 3.13 3.63
C ILE A 76 17.41 3.60 3.19
N VAL A 77 17.52 4.15 1.98
CA VAL A 77 18.70 4.88 1.49
C VAL A 77 18.26 6.23 0.93
N ALA A 78 19.02 7.28 1.20
CA ALA A 78 18.84 8.57 0.54
C ALA A 78 19.90 8.76 -0.55
N TYR A 79 19.45 9.16 -1.74
CA TYR A 79 20.30 9.53 -2.88
C TYR A 79 20.24 11.04 -3.04
N CYS A 80 21.38 11.70 -2.95
CA CYS A 80 21.48 13.14 -2.93
C CYS A 80 22.42 13.67 -4.01
N SER A 81 22.10 14.84 -4.56
CA SER A 81 22.96 15.54 -5.51
C SER A 81 22.98 17.05 -5.26
N PRO A 82 24.14 17.72 -5.40
CA PRO A 82 24.22 19.17 -5.36
C PRO A 82 23.85 19.83 -6.70
N THR A 83 23.85 19.08 -7.80
CA THR A 83 23.70 19.60 -9.17
C THR A 83 22.41 19.13 -9.85
N LEU A 84 21.88 17.97 -9.47
CA LEU A 84 20.68 17.38 -10.06
C LEU A 84 19.40 17.72 -9.27
N SER A 85 18.30 17.90 -10.00
CA SER A 85 16.95 17.95 -9.43
C SER A 85 16.50 16.56 -8.94
N SER A 86 15.48 16.53 -8.07
CA SER A 86 14.92 15.26 -7.58
C SER A 86 14.44 14.36 -8.72
N MET A 87 13.88 14.93 -9.78
CA MET A 87 13.41 14.15 -10.93
C MET A 87 14.55 13.57 -11.78
N GLU A 88 15.67 14.28 -11.90
CA GLU A 88 16.86 13.78 -12.59
C GLU A 88 17.51 12.64 -11.81
N ILE A 89 17.59 12.76 -10.47
CA ILE A 89 18.09 11.67 -9.60
C ILE A 89 17.19 10.43 -9.78
N ILE A 90 15.86 10.59 -9.69
CA ILE A 90 14.91 9.48 -9.86
C ILE A 90 15.05 8.84 -11.24
N GLY A 91 15.11 9.65 -12.31
CA GLY A 91 15.26 9.16 -13.68
C GLY A 91 16.56 8.40 -13.90
N SER A 92 17.60 8.67 -13.12
CA SER A 92 18.83 7.88 -13.09
C SER A 92 18.63 6.54 -12.39
N LEU A 93 17.95 6.52 -11.24
CA LEU A 93 17.80 5.32 -10.40
C LEU A 93 16.84 4.28 -10.98
N VAL A 94 15.74 4.72 -11.61
CA VAL A 94 14.63 3.82 -11.98
C VAL A 94 14.59 3.45 -13.45
N ARG A 95 15.61 3.84 -14.24
CA ARG A 95 15.63 3.69 -15.69
C ARG A 95 15.38 2.26 -16.16
N ASP A 96 16.02 1.31 -15.48
CA ASP A 96 16.02 -0.11 -15.84
C ASP A 96 15.21 -0.96 -14.85
N LEU A 97 14.43 -0.32 -13.97
CA LEU A 97 13.63 -1.00 -12.97
C LEU A 97 12.20 -1.24 -13.47
N PRO A 98 11.72 -2.49 -13.46
CA PRO A 98 10.32 -2.78 -13.76
C PRO A 98 9.41 -2.07 -12.75
N ARG A 99 8.47 -1.28 -13.25
CA ARG A 99 7.40 -0.73 -12.39
C ARG A 99 6.50 -1.85 -11.94
N LEU A 100 6.19 -1.91 -10.65
CA LEU A 100 5.16 -2.81 -10.14
C LEU A 100 3.81 -2.27 -10.61
N SER A 101 3.10 -3.07 -11.41
CA SER A 101 1.71 -2.78 -11.73
C SER A 101 0.86 -2.99 -10.47
N ARG A 102 -0.19 -2.17 -10.29
CA ARG A 102 -1.12 -2.20 -9.13
C ARG A 102 -1.66 -3.58 -8.78
N THR A 103 -1.75 -4.47 -9.76
CA THR A 103 -2.28 -5.83 -9.61
C THR A 103 -1.23 -6.89 -9.28
N GLN A 104 0.07 -6.60 -9.42
CA GLN A 104 1.14 -7.59 -9.29
C GLN A 104 1.57 -7.84 -7.82
N ASN A 105 1.31 -6.89 -6.92
CA ASN A 105 1.57 -7.06 -5.48
C ASN A 105 0.52 -7.91 -4.75
N ILE A 106 -0.47 -8.46 -5.47
CA ILE A 106 -1.49 -9.33 -4.91
C ILE A 106 -1.53 -10.66 -5.67
N ILE A 107 -0.36 -11.23 -5.96
CA ILE A 107 -0.25 -12.63 -6.35
C ILE A 107 -0.39 -13.47 -5.06
N SER A 108 -1.59 -13.92 -4.67
CA SER A 108 -2.48 -14.94 -5.25
C SER A 108 -2.28 -16.37 -4.72
N ASP A 109 -1.33 -16.64 -3.81
CA ASP A 109 -1.14 -18.00 -3.29
C ASP A 109 -1.58 -18.24 -1.84
N LEU A 110 -1.94 -17.20 -1.09
CA LEU A 110 -2.50 -17.32 0.26
C LEU A 110 -3.60 -16.28 0.46
N THR A 111 -4.72 -16.38 -0.26
CA THR A 111 -5.97 -15.80 0.26
C THR A 111 -6.23 -16.44 1.61
N PRO A 112 -6.28 -15.67 2.71
CA PRO A 112 -6.73 -16.22 3.98
C PRO A 112 -8.08 -16.88 3.76
N GLN A 113 -8.34 -18.02 4.41
CA GLN A 113 -9.61 -18.71 4.27
C GLN A 113 -10.79 -17.77 4.57
N SER A 114 -10.65 -16.85 5.54
CA SER A 114 -11.63 -15.82 5.87
C SER A 114 -11.97 -14.91 4.68
N GLU A 115 -10.97 -14.51 3.91
CA GLU A 115 -11.14 -13.65 2.74
C GLU A 115 -11.87 -14.38 1.62
N GLN A 116 -11.52 -15.65 1.39
CA GLN A 116 -12.18 -16.49 0.39
C GLN A 116 -13.64 -16.76 0.76
N GLU A 117 -13.91 -17.06 2.03
CA GLU A 117 -15.27 -17.23 2.54
C GLU A 117 -16.08 -15.95 2.39
N CYS A 118 -15.50 -14.79 2.74
CA CYS A 118 -16.12 -13.50 2.55
C CYS A 118 -16.44 -13.22 1.08
N TRP A 119 -15.49 -13.49 0.17
CA TRP A 119 -15.71 -13.32 -1.27
C TRP A 119 -16.85 -14.21 -1.79
N ASN A 120 -16.88 -15.48 -1.40
CA ASN A 120 -17.93 -16.40 -1.81
C ASN A 120 -19.32 -15.91 -1.38
N MET A 121 -19.44 -15.32 -0.18
CA MET A 121 -20.68 -14.73 0.30
C MET A 121 -21.07 -13.49 -0.50
N ILE A 122 -20.16 -12.54 -0.68
CA ILE A 122 -20.40 -11.31 -1.47
C ILE A 122 -20.83 -11.67 -2.90
N LYS A 123 -20.11 -12.60 -3.53
CA LYS A 123 -20.41 -13.07 -4.89
C LYS A 123 -21.82 -13.66 -4.98
N LYS A 124 -22.22 -14.49 -4.01
CA LYS A 124 -23.56 -15.08 -3.94
C LYS A 124 -24.64 -14.00 -3.79
N ASP A 125 -24.47 -13.07 -2.86
CA ASP A 125 -25.42 -12.00 -2.62
C ASP A 125 -25.55 -11.07 -3.82
N TRP A 126 -24.43 -10.80 -4.50
CA TRP A 126 -24.40 -10.00 -5.72
C TRP A 126 -25.17 -10.65 -6.86
N TYR A 127 -24.97 -11.94 -7.16
CA TYR A 127 -25.74 -12.62 -8.21
C TYR A 127 -27.23 -12.71 -7.89
N ASN A 128 -27.58 -13.07 -6.66
CA ASN A 128 -28.98 -13.09 -6.23
C ASN A 128 -29.66 -11.71 -6.37
N SER A 129 -28.88 -10.63 -6.27
CA SER A 129 -29.40 -9.26 -6.42
C SER A 129 -29.76 -8.91 -7.86
N PHE A 130 -29.14 -9.56 -8.86
CA PHE A 130 -29.50 -9.43 -10.27
C PHE A 130 -30.78 -10.21 -10.60
N ASP A 131 -30.92 -11.43 -10.06
CA ASP A 131 -32.11 -12.27 -10.31
C ASP A 131 -33.39 -11.67 -9.71
N ALA A 132 -33.26 -10.86 -8.65
CA ALA A 132 -34.38 -10.23 -7.95
C ALA A 132 -34.75 -8.82 -8.46
N ALA A 133 -34.03 -8.24 -9.44
CA ALA A 133 -34.22 -6.85 -9.83
C ALA A 133 -34.37 -6.65 -11.35
N SER A 134 -35.62 -6.43 -11.77
CA SER A 134 -36.00 -5.76 -13.03
C SER A 134 -35.65 -4.25 -13.01
N SER A 135 -34.57 -3.85 -12.34
CA SER A 135 -34.24 -2.45 -12.10
C SER A 135 -32.74 -2.25 -12.20
N SER A 136 -32.34 -1.65 -13.32
CA SER A 136 -30.99 -1.26 -13.70
C SER A 136 -30.25 -0.50 -12.59
N GLY A 137 -29.27 -1.16 -11.98
CA GLY A 137 -28.28 -0.55 -11.10
C GLY A 137 -27.64 -1.58 -10.18
N ALA A 138 -26.32 -1.73 -10.24
CA ALA A 138 -25.55 -2.57 -9.32
C ALA A 138 -25.89 -2.17 -7.86
N ARG A 139 -26.66 -3.03 -7.16
CA ARG A 139 -27.08 -2.77 -5.78
C ARG A 139 -25.87 -2.71 -4.86
N GLU A 140 -25.86 -1.71 -3.99
CA GLU A 140 -24.91 -1.62 -2.90
C GLU A 140 -25.22 -2.71 -1.86
N LEU A 141 -24.26 -3.58 -1.62
CA LEU A 141 -24.28 -4.60 -0.58
C LEU A 141 -23.82 -4.01 0.74
N VAL A 142 -24.43 -4.46 1.82
CA VAL A 142 -24.00 -4.11 3.17
C VAL A 142 -23.04 -5.17 3.68
N GLN A 143 -21.97 -4.75 4.37
CA GLN A 143 -21.04 -5.66 5.05
C GLN A 143 -21.78 -6.73 5.86
N ASN A 144 -21.51 -7.99 5.53
CA ASN A 144 -21.93 -9.13 6.33
C ASN A 144 -21.03 -9.23 7.58
N ILE A 145 -21.60 -9.59 8.73
CA ILE A 145 -20.84 -9.72 9.99
C ILE A 145 -19.69 -10.75 9.91
N LYS A 146 -19.79 -11.73 9.00
CA LYS A 146 -18.72 -12.72 8.75
C LYS A 146 -17.55 -12.18 7.93
N CYS A 147 -17.75 -11.07 7.23
CA CYS A 147 -16.70 -10.39 6.49
C CYS A 147 -16.07 -9.33 7.38
N SER A 148 -14.81 -9.53 7.76
CA SER A 148 -14.07 -8.48 8.46
C SER A 148 -13.84 -7.29 7.52
N SER A 149 -13.68 -6.09 8.09
CA SER A 149 -13.31 -4.90 7.31
C SER A 149 -12.00 -5.12 6.55
N ARG A 150 -11.06 -5.86 7.13
CA ARG A 150 -9.79 -6.24 6.47
C ARG A 150 -10.01 -7.08 5.22
N ASP A 151 -10.86 -8.11 5.29
CA ASP A 151 -11.15 -8.96 4.13
C ASP A 151 -11.78 -8.14 3.00
N ILE A 152 -12.74 -7.25 3.32
CA ILE A 152 -13.39 -6.39 2.33
C ILE A 152 -12.39 -5.45 1.66
N ILE A 153 -11.55 -4.78 2.44
CA ILE A 153 -10.51 -3.90 1.90
C ILE A 153 -9.51 -4.69 1.05
N SER A 154 -9.08 -5.87 1.51
CA SER A 154 -8.17 -6.75 0.75
C SER A 154 -8.76 -7.15 -0.61
N LEU A 155 -10.03 -7.54 -0.64
CA LEU A 155 -10.76 -7.84 -1.88
C LEU A 155 -10.89 -6.61 -2.80
N ALA A 156 -11.00 -5.41 -2.23
CA ALA A 156 -11.03 -4.16 -2.99
C ALA A 156 -9.67 -3.86 -3.64
N HIS A 157 -8.57 -4.06 -2.92
CA HIS A 157 -7.22 -3.93 -3.47
C HIS A 157 -6.96 -4.93 -4.61
N ARG A 158 -7.57 -6.11 -4.55
CA ARG A 158 -7.57 -7.12 -5.64
C ARG A 158 -8.46 -6.76 -6.83
N GLY A 159 -9.20 -5.65 -6.75
CA GLY A 159 -10.15 -5.23 -7.78
C GLY A 159 -11.39 -6.13 -7.89
N LEU A 160 -11.65 -6.99 -6.89
CA LEU A 160 -12.80 -7.91 -6.91
C LEU A 160 -14.10 -7.24 -6.47
N LEU A 161 -14.01 -6.13 -5.73
CA LEU A 161 -15.15 -5.33 -5.30
C LEU A 161 -14.76 -3.85 -5.22
N SER A 162 -15.74 -2.99 -4.94
CA SER A 162 -15.52 -1.58 -4.63
C SER A 162 -16.12 -1.23 -3.27
N VAL A 163 -15.42 -0.38 -2.51
CA VAL A 163 -15.89 0.07 -1.20
C VAL A 163 -16.64 1.39 -1.33
N THR A 164 -17.74 1.49 -0.62
CA THR A 164 -18.66 2.64 -0.64
C THR A 164 -18.87 3.20 0.77
N GLY A 165 -19.51 4.37 0.86
CA GLY A 165 -19.78 5.04 2.14
C GLY A 165 -18.54 5.70 2.77
N MET A 166 -18.55 5.80 4.11
CA MET A 166 -17.55 6.53 4.90
C MET A 166 -16.12 6.01 4.70
N TYR A 167 -15.97 4.70 4.47
CA TYR A 167 -14.67 4.05 4.32
C TYR A 167 -14.21 3.88 2.87
N SER A 168 -14.88 4.53 1.90
CA SER A 168 -14.49 4.47 0.49
C SER A 168 -13.06 4.97 0.22
N THR A 169 -12.52 5.87 1.06
CA THR A 169 -11.15 6.38 0.93
C THR A 169 -10.09 5.39 1.39
N TRP A 170 -10.47 4.27 2.01
CA TRP A 170 -9.56 3.22 2.46
C TRP A 170 -9.30 2.15 1.39
N ALA A 171 -9.93 2.25 0.23
CA ALA A 171 -9.79 1.29 -0.84
C ALA A 171 -9.53 1.98 -2.18
N PRO A 172 -8.87 1.31 -3.14
CA PRO A 172 -8.73 1.81 -4.49
C PRO A 172 -10.08 2.02 -5.17
N LYS A 173 -10.12 3.01 -6.08
CA LYS A 173 -11.29 3.22 -6.93
C LYS A 173 -11.34 2.19 -8.05
N THR A 174 -12.33 1.31 -8.04
CA THR A 174 -12.55 0.32 -9.11
C THR A 174 -13.30 0.94 -10.28
N ARG A 175 -12.82 0.71 -11.51
CA ARG A 175 -13.46 1.18 -12.76
C ARG A 175 -14.37 0.14 -13.43
N SER A 176 -14.31 -1.09 -12.95
CA SER A 176 -15.07 -2.23 -13.48
C SER A 176 -16.42 -2.38 -12.77
N GLU A 177 -17.38 -3.02 -13.44
CA GLU A 177 -18.65 -3.43 -12.83
C GLU A 177 -18.42 -4.59 -11.86
N VAL A 178 -18.17 -4.23 -10.60
CA VAL A 178 -17.91 -5.16 -9.50
C VAL A 178 -18.92 -4.95 -8.38
N PRO A 179 -19.11 -5.92 -7.47
CA PRO A 179 -19.90 -5.72 -6.26
C PRO A 179 -19.49 -4.43 -5.53
N ARG A 180 -20.47 -3.64 -5.11
CA ARG A 180 -20.27 -2.44 -4.30
C ARG A 180 -20.61 -2.80 -2.86
N VAL A 181 -19.67 -2.62 -1.93
CA VAL A 181 -19.85 -3.02 -0.53
C VAL A 181 -19.68 -1.81 0.39
N ASN A 182 -20.61 -1.63 1.32
CA ASN A 182 -20.60 -0.59 2.34
C ASN A 182 -20.17 -1.18 3.69
N ILE A 183 -19.02 -0.74 4.20
CA ILE A 183 -18.47 -1.18 5.49
C ILE A 183 -19.21 -0.45 6.61
N LYS A 184 -19.86 -1.22 7.50
CA LYS A 184 -20.64 -0.68 8.63
C LYS A 184 -19.85 -0.63 9.92
N GLN A 185 -18.92 -1.57 10.10
CA GLN A 185 -18.13 -1.65 11.31
C GLN A 185 -17.10 -0.54 11.34
N THR A 186 -16.83 0.00 12.54
CA THR A 186 -15.74 0.95 12.71
C THR A 186 -14.43 0.30 12.30
N LEU A 187 -13.71 0.96 11.41
CA LEU A 187 -12.46 0.44 10.84
C LEU A 187 -11.26 1.05 11.57
N PHE A 188 -10.41 0.19 12.13
CA PHE A 188 -9.19 0.61 12.83
C PHE A 188 -7.95 0.23 12.02
N LEU A 189 -7.00 1.17 11.84
CA LEU A 189 -5.77 0.94 11.08
C LEU A 189 -4.98 -0.30 11.56
N LYS A 190 -4.95 -0.53 12.88
CA LYS A 190 -4.29 -1.70 13.50
C LYS A 190 -4.86 -3.06 13.08
N GLU A 191 -6.08 -3.10 12.53
CA GLU A 191 -6.70 -4.33 12.03
C GLU A 191 -6.31 -4.61 10.57
N LEU A 192 -5.75 -3.60 9.89
CA LEU A 192 -5.34 -3.65 8.49
C LEU A 192 -3.82 -3.75 8.33
N VAL A 193 -3.07 -3.38 9.36
CA VAL A 193 -1.63 -3.14 9.29
C VAL A 193 -0.95 -3.80 10.49
N LEU A 194 0.16 -4.51 10.21
CA LEU A 194 1.02 -5.11 11.23
C LEU A 194 1.96 -4.05 11.84
N PRO A 195 2.37 -4.16 13.12
CA PRO A 195 3.24 -3.17 13.74
C PRO A 195 4.54 -2.89 12.98
N ASN A 196 5.17 -3.93 12.39
CA ASN A 196 6.39 -3.81 11.59
C ASN A 196 6.18 -3.11 10.23
N HIS A 197 4.94 -2.93 9.79
CA HIS A 197 4.60 -2.18 8.57
C HIS A 197 4.54 -0.66 8.82
N ILE A 198 4.63 -0.23 10.08
CA ILE A 198 4.70 1.19 10.44
C ILE A 198 6.16 1.62 10.39
N ILE A 199 6.48 2.54 9.49
CA ILE A 199 7.85 3.04 9.29
C ILE A 199 8.15 4.19 10.24
N ALA A 200 7.22 5.14 10.34
CA ALA A 200 7.41 6.32 11.15
C ALA A 200 6.08 6.84 11.68
N VAL A 201 6.12 7.43 12.88
CA VAL A 201 5.01 8.19 13.47
C VAL A 201 5.56 9.52 13.96
N TRP A 202 4.91 10.61 13.60
CA TRP A 202 5.31 11.95 14.02
C TRP A 202 4.09 12.80 14.34
N ASN A 203 4.30 13.87 15.13
CA ASN A 203 3.24 14.80 15.50
C ASN A 203 3.58 16.20 14.98
N GLU A 204 2.59 16.87 14.40
CA GLU A 204 2.72 18.24 13.90
C GLU A 204 1.38 18.95 14.07
N ASN A 205 1.37 20.14 14.69
CA ASN A 205 0.17 20.99 14.82
C ASN A 205 -1.08 20.25 15.35
N ASN A 206 -0.93 19.46 16.43
CA ASN A 206 -1.98 18.61 17.01
C ASN A 206 -2.51 17.50 16.08
N ILE A 207 -1.80 17.17 15.00
CA ILE A 207 -2.09 16.04 14.12
C ILE A 207 -0.98 15.02 14.28
N SER A 208 -1.33 13.77 14.61
CA SER A 208 -0.39 12.65 14.47
C SER A 208 -0.47 12.11 13.05
N ARG A 209 0.69 11.84 12.45
CA ARG A 209 0.81 11.16 11.16
C ARG A 209 1.60 9.87 11.31
N ALA A 210 1.27 8.90 10.47
CA ALA A 210 1.96 7.64 10.35
C ALA A 210 2.28 7.38 8.89
N LEU A 211 3.47 6.88 8.62
CA LEU A 211 3.90 6.38 7.31
C LEU A 211 3.92 4.87 7.37
N VAL A 212 3.17 4.21 6.49
CA VAL A 212 2.77 2.82 6.66
C VAL A 212 2.77 2.06 5.34
N TRP A 213 3.28 0.81 5.36
CA TRP A 213 3.03 -0.17 4.30
C TRP A 213 1.60 -0.71 4.40
N TYR A 214 0.77 -0.27 3.48
CA TYR A 214 -0.65 -0.58 3.39
C TYR A 214 -0.93 -1.28 2.06
N PHE A 215 -1.23 -2.58 2.13
CA PHE A 215 -1.47 -3.45 0.95
C PHE A 215 -0.36 -3.35 -0.12
N GLY A 216 0.90 -3.41 0.32
CA GLY A 216 2.08 -3.38 -0.56
C GLY A 216 2.48 -1.99 -1.06
N HIS A 217 1.77 -0.94 -0.65
CA HIS A 217 2.07 0.44 -1.03
C HIS A 217 2.29 1.32 0.19
N LEU A 218 3.10 2.35 0.01
CA LEU A 218 3.41 3.28 1.08
C LEU A 218 2.34 4.36 1.14
N HIS A 219 1.68 4.49 2.28
CA HIS A 219 0.61 5.45 2.49
C HIS A 219 0.80 6.23 3.79
N SER A 220 0.36 7.49 3.76
CA SER A 220 0.30 8.31 4.97
C SER A 220 -1.10 8.29 5.55
N PHE A 221 -1.18 8.10 6.85
CA PHE A 221 -2.39 8.20 7.64
C PHE A 221 -2.25 9.31 8.65
N LYS A 222 -3.36 9.99 8.95
CA LYS A 222 -3.41 11.05 9.97
C LYS A 222 -4.51 10.81 10.98
N ARG A 223 -4.35 11.37 12.16
CA ARG A 223 -5.38 11.49 13.19
C ARG A 223 -5.19 12.77 13.99
N ASP A 224 -6.26 13.27 14.56
CA ASP A 224 -6.16 14.32 15.58
C ASP A 224 -5.50 13.75 16.85
N THR A 225 -4.71 14.58 17.53
CA THR A 225 -4.06 14.19 18.78
C THR A 225 -5.12 13.81 19.81
N GLY A 226 -5.01 12.60 20.38
CA GLY A 226 -5.98 12.03 21.32
C GLY A 226 -7.09 11.20 20.66
N SER A 227 -7.27 11.28 19.35
CA SER A 227 -8.14 10.36 18.61
C SER A 227 -7.49 8.96 18.50
N THR A 228 -8.31 7.91 18.46
CA THR A 228 -7.87 6.55 18.15
C THR A 228 -8.09 6.19 16.67
N LEU A 229 -8.83 7.02 15.93
CA LEU A 229 -9.18 6.79 14.54
C LEU A 229 -8.19 7.48 13.60
N TRP A 230 -7.55 6.67 12.79
CA TRP A 230 -6.68 7.11 11.70
C TRP A 230 -7.49 7.26 10.42
N TRP A 231 -7.06 8.12 9.52
CA TRP A 231 -7.66 8.30 8.19
C TRP A 231 -6.56 8.41 7.14
N PRO A 232 -6.74 7.82 5.94
CA PRO A 232 -5.83 8.03 4.82
C PRO A 232 -5.68 9.52 4.55
N GLU A 233 -4.44 10.00 4.52
CA GLU A 233 -4.09 11.35 4.04
C GLU A 233 -3.73 11.30 2.54
N THR A 234 -3.12 10.21 2.09
CA THR A 234 -2.86 9.92 0.68
C THR A 234 -4.03 9.22 0.02
N ASN A 235 -4.19 9.39 -1.30
CA ASN A 235 -5.12 8.58 -2.09
C ASN A 235 -4.65 7.12 -2.10
N ILE A 236 -5.56 6.21 -1.76
CA ILE A 236 -5.37 4.76 -1.94
C ILE A 236 -5.76 4.44 -3.40
N GLU A 237 -4.82 3.88 -4.17
CA GLU A 237 -4.94 3.70 -5.63
C GLU A 237 -4.53 2.33 -6.15
#